data_AF-A0A679FWL2-F1
#
_entry.id   AF-A0A679FWL2-F1
#
_cell.length_a   1.000
_cell.length_b   1.000
_cell.length_c   1.000
_cell.angle_alpha   90.00
_cell.angle_beta   90.00
_cell.angle_gamma   90.00
#
_symmetry.space_group_name_H-M   'P 1'
#
loop_
_entity.id
_entity.type
_entity.pdbx_description
1 polymer ?
#
loop_
_entity_poly.entity_id
_entity_poly.type
_entity_poly.pdbx_seq_one_letter_code
_entity_poly.pdbx_strand_id
1 'polypeptide(L)'
;MAGIQVEQSNDHLVIRWLLSDIEIPLSDIVEVTLDDTYAGEEKTAIRIGTPYGETDRLVIRTHANTYILFTTDAANLKNKIGSFQNDVRKHQ
;
A
#
# COMPACT_ATOMS: atom_id res chain seq x y z
N MET A 1 5.77 -1.36 18.22
CA MET A 1 5.75 -0.20 17.30
C MET A 1 4.39 -0.22 16.60
N ALA A 2 3.79 0.92 16.30
CA ALA A 2 2.53 0.95 15.55
C ALA A 2 2.84 0.65 14.07
N GLY A 3 2.35 -0.49 13.58
CA GLY A 3 2.53 -0.90 12.18
C GLY A 3 1.69 -0.05 11.22
N ILE A 4 1.90 -0.24 9.92
CA ILE A 4 1.11 0.41 8.88
C ILE A 4 -0.34 -0.08 8.96
N GLN A 5 -1.29 0.85 8.91
CA GLN A 5 -2.71 0.54 8.82
C GLN A 5 -3.23 0.92 7.45
N VAL A 6 -4.06 0.06 6.87
CA VAL A 6 -4.78 0.34 5.62
C VAL A 6 -6.28 0.22 5.84
N GLU A 7 -7.01 1.22 5.38
CA GLU A 7 -8.46 1.32 5.47
C GLU A 7 -9.02 1.78 4.12
N GLN A 8 -10.27 1.43 3.85
CA GLN A 8 -11.02 2.02 2.74
C GLN A 8 -11.90 3.12 3.30
N SER A 9 -11.85 4.29 2.65
CA SER A 9 -12.75 5.40 2.92
C SER A 9 -13.31 5.91 1.60
N ASN A 10 -14.62 5.76 1.40
CA ASN A 10 -15.27 5.99 0.10
C ASN A 10 -14.55 5.17 -0.99
N ASP A 11 -14.07 5.84 -2.05
CA ASP A 11 -13.30 5.24 -3.14
C ASP A 11 -11.78 5.45 -3.00
N HIS A 12 -11.29 5.69 -1.78
CA HIS A 12 -9.87 5.89 -1.50
C HIS A 12 -9.32 4.79 -0.59
N LEU A 13 -8.12 4.34 -0.92
CA LEU A 13 -7.24 3.64 0.00
C LEU A 13 -6.58 4.66 0.92
N VAL A 14 -6.82 4.53 2.23
CA VAL A 14 -6.18 5.34 3.26
C VAL A 14 -5.08 4.53 3.91
N ILE A 15 -3.85 4.99 3.81
CA ILE A 15 -2.67 4.39 4.43
C ILE A 15 -2.28 5.30 5.60
N ARG A 16 -2.35 4.76 6.82
CA ARG A 16 -1.94 5.48 8.03
C ARG A 16 -0.62 4.94 8.56
N TRP A 17 0.31 5.86 8.83
CA TRP A 17 1.56 5.55 9.49
C TRP A 17 2.00 6.70 10.39
N LEU A 18 2.19 6.40 11.68
CA LEU A 18 2.47 7.39 12.72
C LEU A 18 1.42 8.51 12.73
N LEU A 19 1.81 9.75 12.38
CA LEU A 19 0.94 10.93 12.36
C LEU A 19 0.59 11.35 10.92
N SER A 20 0.80 10.47 9.95
CA SER A 20 0.60 10.76 8.53
C SER A 20 -0.46 9.84 7.93
N ASP A 21 -1.39 10.47 7.21
CA ASP A 21 -2.42 9.80 6.43
C ASP A 21 -2.15 10.09 4.95
N ILE A 22 -2.12 9.03 4.15
CA ILE A 22 -1.90 9.10 2.70
C ILE A 22 -3.13 8.50 2.03
N GLU A 23 -3.78 9.29 1.18
CA GLU A 23 -4.97 8.90 0.45
C GLU A 23 -4.64 8.65 -1.01
N ILE A 24 -5.03 7.48 -1.51
CA ILE A 24 -4.82 7.06 -2.90
C ILE A 24 -6.18 6.67 -3.48
N PRO A 25 -6.66 7.28 -4.57
CA PRO A 25 -7.87 6.83 -5.24
C PRO A 25 -7.72 5.36 -5.67
N LEU A 26 -8.71 4.52 -5.34
CA LEU A 26 -8.68 3.09 -5.70
C LEU A 26 -8.68 2.88 -7.22
N SER A 27 -9.24 3.85 -7.98
CA SER A 27 -9.21 3.90 -9.43
C SER A 27 -7.81 4.10 -10.00
N ASP A 28 -6.92 4.76 -9.25
CA ASP A 28 -5.59 5.11 -9.72
C ASP A 28 -4.58 3.97 -9.49
N ILE A 29 -4.94 2.98 -8.67
CA ILE A 29 -4.09 1.83 -8.38
C ILE A 29 -4.09 0.88 -9.58
N VAL A 30 -2.91 0.78 -10.21
CA VAL A 30 -2.67 -0.08 -11.37
C VAL A 30 -2.31 -1.49 -10.92
N GLU A 31 -1.43 -1.62 -9.93
CA GLU A 31 -1.01 -2.93 -9.42
C GLU A 31 -0.67 -2.88 -7.93
N VAL A 32 -0.83 -4.02 -7.28
CA VAL A 32 -0.39 -4.26 -5.90
C VAL A 32 0.40 -5.57 -5.85
N THR A 33 1.69 -5.50 -5.55
CA THR A 33 2.63 -6.62 -5.66
C THR A 33 3.52 -6.74 -4.42
N LEU A 34 4.05 -7.94 -4.18
CA LEU A 34 5.06 -8.14 -3.15
C LEU A 34 6.43 -7.88 -3.78
N ASP A 35 7.33 -7.30 -3.01
CA ASP A 35 8.71 -7.04 -3.44
C ASP A 35 9.68 -7.78 -2.52
N ASP A 36 10.50 -8.62 -3.13
CA ASP A 36 11.49 -9.49 -2.48
C ASP A 36 12.86 -8.81 -2.34
N THR A 37 13.03 -7.62 -2.89
CA THR A 37 14.24 -6.81 -2.72
C THR A 37 14.28 -6.15 -1.34
N TYR A 38 15.48 -5.89 -0.82
CA TYR A 38 15.63 -5.38 0.54
C TYR A 38 15.08 -3.94 0.72
N ALA A 39 15.31 -3.05 -0.25
CA ALA A 39 14.98 -1.63 -0.15
C ALA A 39 13.87 -1.16 -1.12
N GLY A 40 13.34 -2.08 -1.93
CA GLY A 40 12.49 -1.78 -3.05
C GLY A 40 13.27 -1.49 -4.34
N GLU A 41 12.78 -2.00 -5.48
CA GLU A 41 13.44 -1.81 -6.78
C GLU A 41 13.32 -0.35 -7.29
N GLU A 42 12.15 0.26 -7.10
CA GLU A 42 11.83 1.59 -7.61
C GLU A 42 12.49 2.70 -6.77
N LYS A 43 13.46 3.40 -7.37
CA LYS A 43 14.25 4.42 -6.66
C LYS A 43 13.44 5.63 -6.24
N THR A 44 12.52 6.07 -7.10
CA THR A 44 11.66 7.25 -6.89
C THR A 44 10.44 6.95 -6.02
N ALA A 45 10.27 5.70 -5.58
CA ALA A 45 9.09 5.32 -4.82
C ALA A 45 9.04 5.98 -3.43
N ILE A 46 7.82 6.31 -3.04
CA ILE A 46 7.49 6.85 -1.73
C ILE A 46 7.51 5.69 -0.73
N ARG A 47 8.42 5.78 0.23
CA ARG A 47 8.69 4.73 1.22
C ARG A 47 7.96 5.05 2.53
N ILE A 48 7.10 4.14 2.97
CA ILE A 48 6.24 4.31 4.15
C ILE A 48 6.48 3.15 5.09
N GLY A 49 6.72 3.43 6.38
CA GLY A 49 7.05 2.40 7.37
C GLY A 49 8.51 2.42 7.81
N THR A 50 8.95 1.34 8.44
CA THR A 50 10.31 1.20 8.98
C THR A 50 11.16 0.32 8.05
N PRO A 51 11.95 0.92 7.12
CA PRO A 51 12.66 0.18 6.06
C PRO A 51 13.68 -0.85 6.55
N TYR A 52 14.17 -0.69 7.78
CA TYR A 52 15.17 -1.56 8.39
C TYR A 52 14.62 -2.38 9.57
N GLY A 53 13.31 -2.31 9.84
CA GLY A 53 12.65 -3.00 10.96
C GLY A 53 11.68 -4.10 10.54
N GLU A 54 11.20 -4.08 9.30
CA GLU A 54 10.18 -4.99 8.79
C GLU A 54 10.76 -5.86 7.66
N THR A 55 10.27 -7.09 7.54
CA THR A 55 10.83 -8.08 6.60
C THR A 55 10.21 -8.03 5.22
N ASP A 56 8.98 -7.51 5.10
CA ASP A 56 8.20 -7.59 3.87
C ASP A 56 7.95 -6.21 3.28
N ARG A 57 7.77 -6.20 1.95
CA ARG A 57 7.47 -5.00 1.18
C ARG A 57 6.23 -5.23 0.34
N LEU A 58 5.31 -4.29 0.43
CA LEU A 58 4.15 -4.21 -0.44
C LEU A 58 4.31 -3.01 -1.35
N VAL A 59 4.35 -3.26 -2.66
CA VAL A 59 4.43 -2.22 -3.69
C VAL A 59 3.03 -1.93 -4.17
N ILE A 60 2.67 -0.65 -4.18
CA ILE A 60 1.43 -0.14 -4.76
C ILE A 60 1.85 0.81 -5.88
N ARG A 61 1.62 0.43 -7.15
CA ARG A 61 1.83 1.36 -8.27
C ARG A 61 0.52 2.04 -8.62
N THR A 62 0.58 3.34 -8.76
CA THR A 62 -0.50 4.15 -9.31
C THR A 62 -0.08 4.76 -10.64
N HIS A 63 -1.01 5.43 -11.32
CA HIS A 63 -0.69 6.17 -12.54
C HIS A 63 0.37 7.27 -12.34
N ALA A 64 0.47 7.83 -11.13
CA ALA A 64 1.35 8.97 -10.85
C ALA A 64 2.61 8.58 -10.04
N ASN A 65 2.46 7.68 -9.05
CA ASN A 65 3.50 7.39 -8.08
C ASN A 65 3.57 5.90 -7.77
N THR A 66 4.72 5.45 -7.30
CA THR A 66 4.89 4.12 -6.70
C THR A 66 5.09 4.29 -5.20
N TYR A 67 4.40 3.47 -4.41
CA TYR A 67 4.51 3.44 -2.95
C TYR A 67 5.06 2.09 -2.52
N ILE A 68 5.95 2.09 -1.54
CA ILE A 68 6.52 0.88 -0.94
C ILE A 68 6.23 0.92 0.56
N LEU A 69 5.40 -0.03 1.01
CA LEU A 69 5.04 -0.19 2.42
C LEU A 69 5.96 -1.23 3.06
N PHE A 70 6.65 -0.83 4.11
CA PHE A 70 7.46 -1.72 4.94
C PHE A 70 6.61 -2.28 6.08
N THR A 71 6.40 -3.59 6.07
CA THR A 71 5.45 -4.28 6.94
C THR A 71 5.88 -5.73 7.19
N THR A 72 5.32 -6.37 8.21
CA THR A 72 5.50 -7.80 8.50
C THR A 72 4.32 -8.64 8.01
N ASP A 73 3.33 -8.00 7.38
CA ASP A 73 2.10 -8.65 6.93
C ASP A 73 1.68 -8.19 5.52
N ALA A 74 2.64 -8.18 4.59
CA ALA A 74 2.42 -7.68 3.23
C ALA A 74 1.35 -8.50 2.48
N ALA A 75 1.28 -9.81 2.72
CA ALA A 75 0.30 -10.68 2.07
C ALA A 75 -1.14 -10.37 2.49
N ASN A 76 -1.42 -10.18 3.79
CA ASN A 76 -2.78 -9.82 4.21
C ASN A 76 -3.14 -8.41 3.77
N LEU A 77 -2.20 -7.46 3.81
CA LEU A 77 -2.43 -6.11 3.29
C LEU A 77 -2.73 -6.12 1.79
N LYS A 78 -2.00 -6.91 0.99
CA LYS A 78 -2.28 -7.10 -0.44
C LYS A 78 -3.72 -7.59 -0.66
N ASN A 79 -4.12 -8.64 0.06
CA ASN A 79 -5.45 -9.22 -0.06
C ASN A 79 -6.54 -8.21 0.35
N LYS A 80 -6.30 -7.45 1.43
CA LYS A 80 -7.21 -6.42 1.92
C LYS A 80 -7.40 -5.29 0.90
N ILE A 81 -6.32 -4.78 0.31
CA ILE A 81 -6.42 -3.77 -0.76
C ILE A 81 -7.14 -4.33 -1.99
N GLY A 82 -6.87 -5.60 -2.35
CA GLY A 82 -7.58 -6.29 -3.42
C GLY A 82 -9.10 -6.39 -3.17
N SER A 83 -9.54 -6.62 -1.92
CA SER A 83 -10.98 -6.60 -1.59
C SER A 83 -11.61 -5.22 -1.81
N PHE A 84 -10.90 -4.14 -1.46
CA PHE A 84 -11.40 -2.77 -1.66
C PHE A 84 -11.62 -2.44 -3.14
N GLN A 85 -10.67 -2.82 -4.01
CA GLN A 85 -10.82 -2.64 -5.46
C GLN A 85 -12.01 -3.43 -6.02
N ASN A 86 -12.26 -4.64 -5.50
CA ASN A 86 -13.40 -5.44 -5.92
C ASN A 86 -14.73 -4.84 -5.46
N ASP A 87 -14.78 -4.21 -4.28
CA ASP A 87 -16.01 -3.61 -3.76
C ASP A 87 -16.41 -2.35 -4.54
N VAL A 88 -15.46 -1.52 -4.97
CA VAL A 88 -15.72 -0.39 -5.89
C VAL A 88 -16.29 -0.88 -7.22
N ARG A 89 -15.75 -1.97 -7.77
CA ARG A 89 -16.20 -2.55 -9.05
C ARG A 89 -17.60 -3.15 -9.01
N LYS A 90 -18.10 -3.57 -7.83
CA LYS A 90 -19.46 -4.11 -7.67
C LYS A 90 -20.57 -3.05 -7.70
N HIS A 91 -20.21 -1.78 -7.50
CA HIS A 91 -21.16 -0.66 -7.42
C HIS A 91 -21.17 0.22 -8.68
N GLN A 92 -20.46 -0.18 -9.74
CA GLN A 92 -20.51 0.41 -11.09
C GLN A 92 -21.37 -0.46 -12.02
#